data_AF-A0A957ECE0-F1
#
_entry.id   AF-A0A957ECE0-F1
#
_cell.length_a   1.000
_cell.length_b   1.000
_cell.length_c   1.000
_cell.angle_alpha   90.00
_cell.angle_beta   90.00
_cell.angle_gamma   90.00
#
_symmetry.space_group_name_H-M   'P 1'
#
loop_
_entity.id
_entity.type
_entity.pdbx_description
1 polymer ?
#
loop_
_entity_poly.entity_id
_entity_poly.type
_entity_poly.pdbx_seq_one_letter_code
_entity_poly.pdbx_strand_id
1 'polypeptide(L)'
;MAPEYPPVVVILDSRFEDETLLGNLNYVENPNGRLLRVRWHVQGPVADFAPIGDGVAYVYRKDENNILEIAASSDATPTPLGNGRYQWTEGLQHDALMFILILPPEYTAVAPHPKPMGTKLFNERIAIYWIANRAEGNFHAGFEWTLQSSADSIEAELVALNQRYLTLYREETAVEHTRAQIRQILTERLDDTDIRMLCFDENLDYENLSGQNKREKIITLLLHFERRNQLDYFLRAVKSMRPDLPF
;
A
#
# COMPACT_ATOMS: atom_id res chain seq x y z
N MET A 1 -11.91 -9.76 5.84
CA MET A 1 -10.97 -9.25 4.81
C MET A 1 -9.73 -10.11 4.79
N ALA A 2 -9.06 -10.17 3.64
CA ALA A 2 -7.77 -10.83 3.52
C ALA A 2 -6.73 -10.11 4.41
N PRO A 3 -5.74 -10.84 4.96
CA PRO A 3 -4.59 -10.22 5.60
C PRO A 3 -3.68 -9.56 4.57
N GLU A 4 -2.92 -8.56 5.01
CA GLU A 4 -1.83 -7.95 4.26
C GLU A 4 -0.53 -8.71 4.49
N TYR A 5 0.41 -8.57 3.54
CA TYR A 5 1.69 -9.27 3.57
C TYR A 5 2.92 -8.35 3.43
N PRO A 6 3.06 -7.28 4.23
CA PRO A 6 4.24 -6.42 4.17
C PRO A 6 5.45 -7.13 4.81
N PRO A 7 6.69 -6.86 4.36
CA PRO A 7 7.89 -7.36 5.03
C PRO A 7 8.18 -6.60 6.34
N VAL A 8 7.77 -5.33 6.44
CA VAL A 8 7.91 -4.47 7.61
C VAL A 8 6.66 -3.64 7.83
N VAL A 9 6.28 -3.44 9.10
CA VAL A 9 5.24 -2.51 9.54
C VAL A 9 5.90 -1.41 10.36
N VAL A 10 5.62 -0.17 10.02
CA VAL A 10 6.04 1.03 10.76
C VAL A 10 4.80 1.69 11.33
N ILE A 11 4.77 1.91 12.63
CA ILE A 11 3.64 2.51 13.35
C ILE A 11 4.10 3.82 13.97
N LEU A 12 3.46 4.92 13.58
CA LEU A 12 3.65 6.24 14.17
C LEU A 12 2.40 6.61 14.97
N ASP A 13 2.49 6.51 16.30
CA ASP A 13 1.46 7.00 17.21
C ASP A 13 1.69 8.47 17.53
N SER A 14 0.96 9.36 16.85
CA SER A 14 1.22 10.80 16.89
C SER A 14 0.42 11.57 17.94
N ARG A 15 1.01 12.64 18.46
CA ARG A 15 0.46 13.57 19.47
C ARG A 15 1.03 14.97 19.28
N PHE A 16 0.33 15.99 19.77
CA PHE A 16 0.88 17.33 19.88
C PHE A 16 1.50 17.55 21.27
N GLU A 17 2.67 18.17 21.30
CA GLU A 17 3.34 18.67 22.51
C GLU A 17 3.94 20.05 22.16
N ASP A 18 3.50 21.10 22.87
CA ASP A 18 3.91 22.49 22.60
C ASP A 18 3.86 22.88 21.10
N GLU A 19 2.71 22.64 20.45
CA GLU A 19 2.47 22.89 19.02
C GLU A 19 3.30 22.03 18.04
N THR A 20 4.20 21.19 18.56
CA THR A 20 5.02 20.28 17.77
C THR A 20 4.33 18.93 17.64
N LEU A 21 4.24 18.40 16.42
CA LEU A 21 3.76 17.05 16.18
C LEU A 21 4.89 16.07 16.50
N LEU A 22 4.70 15.27 17.54
CA LEU A 22 5.59 14.18 17.95
C LEU A 22 4.90 12.85 17.68
N GLY A 23 5.64 11.75 17.70
CA GLY A 23 5.05 10.42 17.75
C GLY A 23 5.96 9.34 18.33
N ASN A 24 5.31 8.30 18.84
CA ASN A 24 5.99 7.07 19.24
C ASN A 24 6.10 6.16 18.02
N LEU A 25 7.33 5.82 17.64
CA LEU A 25 7.64 5.05 16.47
C LEU A 25 7.96 3.60 16.84
N ASN A 26 7.19 2.67 16.31
CA ASN A 26 7.40 1.23 16.49
C ASN A 26 7.60 0.55 15.14
N TYR A 27 8.62 -0.30 15.06
CA TYR A 27 8.88 -1.16 13.91
C TYR A 27 8.52 -2.59 14.24
N VAL A 28 7.91 -3.28 13.29
CA VAL A 28 7.65 -4.72 13.36
C VAL A 28 8.18 -5.33 12.07
N GLU A 29 9.12 -6.25 12.19
CA GLU A 29 9.73 -6.91 11.04
C GLU A 29 10.00 -8.39 11.33
N ASN A 30 10.22 -9.16 10.26
CA ASN A 30 10.75 -10.51 10.38
C ASN A 30 12.25 -10.49 10.04
N PRO A 31 13.16 -10.80 10.98
CA PRO A 31 14.60 -10.69 10.75
C PRO A 31 15.11 -11.70 9.70
N ASN A 32 14.29 -12.70 9.34
CA ASN A 32 14.62 -13.63 8.26
C ASN A 32 14.15 -13.14 6.88
N GLY A 33 13.64 -11.90 6.77
CA GLY A 33 13.15 -11.31 5.51
C GLY A 33 11.85 -11.92 5.00
N ARG A 34 11.12 -12.69 5.83
CA ARG A 34 9.81 -13.23 5.46
C ARG A 34 8.73 -12.16 5.56
N LEU A 35 7.72 -12.24 4.70
CA LEU A 35 6.56 -11.36 4.78
C LEU A 35 5.78 -11.61 6.09
N LEU A 36 5.42 -10.53 6.77
CA LEU A 36 4.53 -10.58 7.92
C LEU A 36 3.11 -10.82 7.46
N ARG A 37 2.34 -11.62 8.17
CA ARG A 37 0.89 -11.74 7.92
C ARG A 37 0.13 -10.80 8.85
N VAL A 38 -0.29 -9.66 8.34
CA VAL A 38 -0.89 -8.57 9.12
C VAL A 38 -2.41 -8.53 8.96
N ARG A 39 -3.14 -8.43 10.06
CA ARG A 39 -4.59 -8.17 10.10
C ARG A 39 -4.84 -6.75 10.60
N TRP A 40 -5.15 -5.87 9.67
CA TRP A 40 -5.53 -4.48 9.95
C TRP A 40 -6.99 -4.34 10.46
N HIS A 41 -7.93 -5.04 9.84
CA HIS A 41 -9.37 -4.80 10.01
C HIS A 41 -10.02 -5.45 11.24
N VAL A 42 -9.23 -6.02 12.14
CA VAL A 42 -9.75 -6.66 13.36
C VAL A 42 -9.73 -5.65 14.52
N GLN A 43 -10.77 -5.68 15.34
CA GLN A 43 -10.94 -4.73 16.46
C GLN A 43 -10.45 -5.29 17.80
N GLY A 44 -10.20 -6.59 17.89
CA GLY A 44 -9.79 -7.24 19.12
C GLY A 44 -8.90 -8.45 18.86
N PRO A 45 -8.45 -9.11 19.94
CA PRO A 45 -7.57 -10.27 19.86
C PRO A 45 -8.14 -11.35 18.95
N VAL A 46 -7.29 -11.86 18.06
CA VAL A 46 -7.62 -12.96 17.16
C VAL A 46 -6.76 -14.15 17.54
N ALA A 47 -7.35 -15.35 17.57
CA ALA A 47 -6.60 -16.59 17.78
C ALA A 47 -5.44 -16.68 16.78
N ASP A 48 -4.26 -17.07 17.28
CA ASP A 48 -3.00 -17.11 16.52
C ASP A 48 -2.52 -15.76 15.98
N PHE A 49 -2.98 -14.62 16.49
CA PHE A 49 -2.34 -13.33 16.20
C PHE A 49 -1.90 -12.59 17.48
N ALA A 50 -0.79 -11.87 17.41
CA ALA A 50 -0.26 -10.99 18.44
C ALA A 50 -0.58 -9.53 18.09
N PRO A 51 -0.98 -8.69 19.05
CA PRO A 51 -1.18 -7.25 18.81
C PRO A 51 0.17 -6.55 18.57
N ILE A 52 0.18 -5.53 17.73
CA ILE A 52 1.32 -4.60 17.53
C ILE A 52 0.83 -3.16 17.63
N GLY A 53 1.68 -2.25 18.11
CA GLY A 53 1.33 -0.83 18.33
C GLY A 53 0.06 -0.69 19.16
N ASP A 54 0.07 -1.28 20.36
CA ASP A 54 -1.05 -1.29 21.30
C ASP A 54 -2.36 -1.87 20.74
N GLY A 55 -2.26 -2.78 19.76
CA GLY A 55 -3.40 -3.45 19.15
C GLY A 55 -4.02 -2.70 17.97
N VAL A 56 -3.35 -1.69 17.43
CA VAL A 56 -3.77 -1.04 16.17
C VAL A 56 -3.73 -2.01 15.00
N ALA A 57 -2.87 -3.03 15.03
CA ALA A 57 -2.87 -4.13 14.08
C ALA A 57 -2.46 -5.43 14.78
N TYR A 58 -2.56 -6.54 14.04
CA TYR A 58 -2.28 -7.87 14.59
C TYR A 58 -1.43 -8.68 13.59
N VAL A 59 -0.39 -9.33 14.08
CA VAL A 59 0.55 -10.16 13.28
C VAL A 59 0.44 -11.63 13.65
N TYR A 60 0.62 -12.54 12.69
CA TYR A 60 0.41 -13.98 12.92
C TYR A 60 1.44 -14.58 13.89
N ARG A 61 0.98 -15.28 14.93
CA ARG A 61 1.81 -15.79 16.02
C ARG A 61 2.75 -16.92 15.66
N LYS A 62 2.49 -17.69 14.60
CA LYS A 62 3.50 -18.70 14.19
C LYS A 62 4.79 -18.05 13.70
N ASP A 63 4.76 -16.74 13.47
CA ASP A 63 5.93 -15.92 13.23
C ASP A 63 6.54 -15.36 14.54
N GLU A 64 5.97 -15.56 15.73
CA GLU A 64 6.40 -14.94 17.02
C GLU A 64 7.88 -15.15 17.35
N ASN A 65 8.43 -16.35 17.10
CA ASN A 65 9.86 -16.60 17.31
C ASN A 65 10.76 -15.83 16.32
N ASN A 66 10.16 -15.15 15.35
CA ASN A 66 10.78 -14.42 14.26
C ASN A 66 10.10 -13.05 14.03
N ILE A 67 9.40 -12.50 15.02
CA ILE A 67 8.92 -11.11 14.94
C ILE A 67 9.80 -10.30 15.89
N LEU A 68 10.41 -9.26 15.35
CA LEU A 68 11.16 -8.29 16.12
C LEU A 68 10.31 -7.01 16.19
N GLU A 69 9.87 -6.65 17.39
CA GLU A 69 9.26 -5.35 17.66
C GLU A 69 10.33 -4.43 18.25
N ILE A 70 10.62 -3.34 17.55
CA ILE A 70 11.66 -2.38 17.93
C ILE A 70 10.98 -1.05 18.23
N ALA A 71 10.97 -0.67 19.50
CA ALA A 71 10.64 0.70 19.90
C ALA A 71 11.81 1.61 19.52
N ALA A 72 11.65 2.39 18.46
CA ALA A 72 12.76 3.16 17.90
C ALA A 72 12.94 4.52 18.57
N SER A 73 11.85 5.24 18.82
CA SER A 73 11.86 6.58 19.43
C SER A 73 10.47 6.95 19.94
N SER A 74 10.40 7.62 21.09
CA SER A 74 9.16 8.15 21.68
C SER A 74 8.87 9.61 21.29
N ASP A 75 9.77 10.21 20.53
CA ASP A 75 9.87 11.62 20.20
C ASP A 75 10.16 11.85 18.71
N ALA A 76 9.77 10.89 17.87
CA ALA A 76 9.93 10.98 16.43
C ALA A 76 9.14 12.18 15.90
N THR A 77 9.79 13.03 15.10
CA THR A 77 9.19 14.24 14.53
C THR A 77 9.02 14.09 13.02
N PRO A 78 7.79 13.99 12.50
CA PRO A 78 7.54 14.17 11.07
C PRO A 78 8.05 15.54 10.63
N THR A 79 8.67 15.61 9.45
CA THR A 79 9.20 16.86 8.88
C THR A 79 8.04 17.83 8.64
N PRO A 80 8.00 19.01 9.31
CA PRO A 80 6.96 19.98 9.07
C PRO A 80 7.19 20.67 7.71
N LEU A 81 6.15 20.72 6.89
CA LEU A 81 6.13 21.41 5.58
C LEU A 81 5.38 22.75 5.62
N GLY A 82 4.91 23.17 6.81
CA GLY A 82 4.13 24.38 7.03
C GLY A 82 2.62 24.19 6.80
N ASN A 83 1.79 25.10 7.30
CA ASN A 83 0.32 25.06 7.18
C ASN A 83 -0.31 23.74 7.66
N GLY A 84 0.23 23.15 8.74
CA GLY A 84 -0.23 21.85 9.26
C GLY A 84 0.10 20.65 8.36
N ARG A 85 0.96 20.83 7.34
CA ARG A 85 1.48 19.74 6.51
C ARG A 85 2.69 19.11 7.14
N TYR A 86 2.76 17.78 7.05
CA TYR A 86 3.84 16.97 7.57
C TYR A 86 4.27 15.94 6.55
N GLN A 87 5.54 15.51 6.65
CA GLN A 87 6.12 14.44 5.86
C GLN A 87 6.84 13.43 6.74
N TRP A 88 6.63 12.15 6.49
CA TRP A 88 7.45 11.05 6.96
C TRP A 88 8.21 10.43 5.79
N THR A 89 9.48 10.12 5.98
CA THR A 89 10.29 9.42 4.99
C THR A 89 10.96 8.23 5.66
N GLU A 90 10.75 7.04 5.10
CA GLU A 90 11.31 5.80 5.61
C GLU A 90 12.25 5.17 4.59
N GLY A 91 13.37 4.62 5.05
CA GLY A 91 14.25 3.81 4.21
C GLY A 91 13.63 2.43 3.91
N LEU A 92 13.57 2.05 2.64
CA LEU A 92 13.12 0.74 2.19
C LEU A 92 14.30 -0.22 2.11
N GLN A 93 14.47 -1.04 3.14
CA GLN A 93 15.39 -2.20 3.09
C GLN A 93 14.77 -3.39 2.34
N HIS A 94 13.45 -3.36 2.15
CA HIS A 94 12.66 -4.39 1.50
C HIS A 94 11.82 -3.81 0.36
N ASP A 95 11.17 -4.68 -0.42
CA ASP A 95 10.40 -4.28 -1.60
C ASP A 95 9.09 -3.56 -1.27
N ALA A 96 8.64 -3.59 -0.01
CA ALA A 96 7.46 -2.86 0.43
C ALA A 96 7.57 -2.49 1.92
N LEU A 97 6.73 -1.57 2.36
CA LEU A 97 6.47 -1.32 3.77
C LEU A 97 4.98 -1.03 3.99
N MET A 98 4.47 -1.39 5.16
CA MET A 98 3.18 -0.91 5.64
C MET A 98 3.42 0.21 6.66
N PHE A 99 2.91 1.40 6.37
CA PHE A 99 2.97 2.53 7.30
C PHE A 99 1.62 2.71 7.95
N ILE A 100 1.56 2.80 9.28
CA ILE A 100 0.36 3.06 10.06
C ILE A 100 0.58 4.36 10.81
N LEU A 101 -0.27 5.37 10.55
CA LEU A 101 -0.32 6.61 11.29
C LEU A 101 -1.56 6.60 12.19
N ILE A 102 -1.37 6.75 13.49
CA ILE A 102 -2.46 7.04 14.44
C ILE A 102 -2.46 8.55 14.65
N LEU A 103 -3.56 9.20 14.25
CA LEU A 103 -3.68 10.66 14.32
C LEU A 103 -3.78 11.15 15.77
N PRO A 104 -3.39 12.40 16.05
CA PRO A 104 -3.65 13.00 17.35
C PRO A 104 -5.17 13.07 17.62
N PRO A 105 -5.60 13.07 18.90
CA PRO A 105 -7.00 13.28 19.26
C PRO A 105 -7.58 14.53 18.58
N GLU A 106 -8.82 14.46 18.10
CA GLU A 106 -9.56 15.58 17.47
C GLU A 106 -9.01 16.06 16.11
N TYR A 107 -7.99 15.39 15.54
CA TYR A 107 -7.48 15.69 14.21
C TYR A 107 -7.87 14.64 13.17
N THR A 108 -8.00 15.10 11.93
CA THR A 108 -8.14 14.28 10.72
C THR A 108 -6.99 14.56 9.75
N ALA A 109 -6.76 13.64 8.81
CA ALA A 109 -5.78 13.80 7.75
C ALA A 109 -6.46 14.18 6.43
N VAL A 110 -6.10 15.34 5.90
CA VAL A 110 -6.54 15.82 4.59
C VAL A 110 -5.39 15.79 3.59
N ALA A 111 -5.75 15.56 2.32
CA ALA A 111 -4.82 15.43 1.20
C ALA A 111 -3.59 14.51 1.46
N PRO A 112 -3.77 13.27 1.96
CA PRO A 112 -2.65 12.36 2.13
C PRO A 112 -2.03 11.96 0.78
N HIS A 113 -0.71 11.86 0.73
CA HIS A 113 0.05 11.40 -0.44
C HIS A 113 1.23 10.51 -0.02
N PRO A 114 1.41 9.28 -0.54
CA PRO A 114 0.49 8.60 -1.44
C PRO A 114 -0.83 8.35 -0.73
N LYS A 115 -1.74 7.73 -1.46
CA LYS A 115 -3.08 7.54 -0.97
C LYS A 115 -3.18 6.38 0.05
N PRO A 116 -3.91 6.54 1.15
CA PRO A 116 -4.09 5.48 2.13
C PRO A 116 -4.97 4.34 1.64
N MET A 117 -4.57 3.12 1.98
CA MET A 117 -5.28 1.87 1.68
C MET A 117 -6.51 1.65 2.57
N GLY A 118 -6.54 2.27 3.76
CA GLY A 118 -7.74 2.27 4.59
C GLY A 118 -7.59 3.03 5.89
N THR A 119 -8.72 3.22 6.55
CA THR A 119 -8.81 3.85 7.87
C THR A 119 -9.63 3.00 8.83
N LYS A 120 -9.44 3.20 10.13
CA LYS A 120 -10.32 2.65 11.17
C LYS A 120 -10.30 3.52 12.43
N LEU A 121 -11.31 3.32 13.27
CA LEU A 121 -11.30 3.81 14.64
C LEU A 121 -10.35 2.95 15.49
N PHE A 122 -9.53 3.61 16.31
CA PHE A 122 -8.61 2.98 17.26
C PHE A 122 -8.45 3.89 18.48
N ASN A 123 -8.86 3.42 19.66
CA ASN A 123 -8.76 4.16 20.93
C ASN A 123 -9.25 5.62 20.80
N GLU A 124 -10.47 5.82 20.30
CA GLU A 124 -11.09 7.15 20.10
C GLU A 124 -10.29 8.09 19.17
N ARG A 125 -9.40 7.52 18.34
CA ARG A 125 -8.60 8.21 17.33
C ARG A 125 -8.74 7.51 15.97
N ILE A 126 -8.34 8.19 14.91
CA ILE A 126 -8.33 7.62 13.57
C ILE A 126 -6.94 7.06 13.30
N ALA A 127 -6.90 5.77 12.92
CA ALA A 127 -5.70 5.15 12.39
C ALA A 127 -5.84 5.01 10.86
N ILE A 128 -4.77 5.34 10.15
CA ILE A 128 -4.68 5.36 8.69
C ILE A 128 -3.50 4.47 8.29
N TYR A 129 -3.63 3.67 7.25
CA TYR A 129 -2.49 2.90 6.74
C TYR A 129 -2.27 3.02 5.24
N TRP A 130 -1.00 2.84 4.86
CA TRP A 130 -0.51 2.76 3.50
C TRP A 130 0.29 1.48 3.31
N ILE A 131 0.37 1.02 2.07
CA ILE A 131 1.38 0.07 1.63
C ILE A 131 2.16 0.76 0.51
N ALA A 132 3.43 1.04 0.77
CA ALA A 132 4.33 1.62 -0.22
C ALA A 132 5.22 0.50 -0.76
N ASN A 133 5.31 0.39 -2.09
CA ASN A 133 6.25 -0.50 -2.74
C ASN A 133 7.49 0.29 -3.17
N ARG A 134 8.62 -0.38 -3.19
CA ARG A 134 9.87 0.16 -3.71
C ARG A 134 9.73 0.44 -5.20
N ALA A 135 9.84 1.71 -5.56
CA ALA A 135 9.98 2.10 -6.96
C ALA A 135 11.43 1.88 -7.42
N GLU A 136 11.63 1.61 -8.70
CA GLU A 136 12.97 1.43 -9.27
C GLU A 136 13.87 2.65 -8.99
N GLY A 137 15.05 2.40 -8.42
CA GLY A 137 16.01 3.45 -8.05
C GLY A 137 15.65 4.29 -6.82
N ASN A 138 14.47 4.10 -6.23
CA ASN A 138 14.08 4.79 -5.00
C ASN A 138 14.17 3.84 -3.79
N PHE A 139 15.02 4.19 -2.84
CA PHE A 139 15.21 3.45 -1.59
C PHE A 139 14.41 4.05 -0.42
N HIS A 140 13.48 4.95 -0.71
CA HIS A 140 12.69 5.63 0.30
C HIS A 140 11.20 5.60 -0.03
N ALA A 141 10.38 5.42 1.00
CA ALA A 141 8.95 5.67 0.95
C ALA A 141 8.65 7.00 1.65
N GLY A 142 8.00 7.92 0.94
CA GLY A 142 7.55 9.20 1.49
C GLY A 142 6.04 9.18 1.73
N PHE A 143 5.61 9.73 2.86
CA PHE A 143 4.20 9.93 3.22
C PHE A 143 4.01 11.37 3.64
N GLU A 144 3.12 12.08 2.97
CA GLU A 144 2.71 13.43 3.29
C GLU A 144 1.25 13.43 3.71
N TRP A 145 0.91 14.28 4.67
CA TRP A 145 -0.47 14.54 5.07
C TRP A 145 -0.60 15.94 5.63
N THR A 146 -1.83 16.46 5.64
CA THR A 146 -2.17 17.71 6.31
C THR A 146 -3.07 17.38 7.49
N LEU A 147 -2.73 17.86 8.67
CA LEU A 147 -3.60 17.75 9.84
C LEU A 147 -4.60 18.90 9.85
N GLN A 148 -5.86 18.56 10.09
CA GLN A 148 -6.95 19.51 10.27
C GLN A 148 -7.74 19.10 11.51
N SER A 149 -8.17 20.04 12.35
CA SER A 149 -9.11 19.74 13.43
C SER A 149 -10.46 19.33 12.83
N SER A 150 -11.04 18.24 13.33
CA SER A 150 -12.38 17.83 12.94
C SER A 150 -13.40 18.40 13.94
N ALA A 151 -14.43 19.08 13.44
CA ALA A 151 -15.53 19.57 14.26
C ALA A 151 -16.66 18.54 14.40
N ASP A 152 -16.60 17.47 13.61
CA ASP A 152 -17.61 16.41 13.59
C ASP A 152 -17.24 15.29 14.57
N SER A 153 -18.21 14.40 14.85
CA SER A 153 -17.90 13.15 15.57
C SER A 153 -16.87 12.34 14.80
N ILE A 154 -15.97 11.68 15.52
CA ILE A 154 -14.91 10.86 14.92
C ILE A 154 -15.44 9.75 13.99
N GLU A 155 -16.61 9.20 14.27
CA GLU A 155 -17.28 8.21 13.42
C GLU A 155 -17.72 8.80 12.07
N ALA A 156 -18.26 10.03 12.09
CA ALA A 156 -18.65 10.73 10.87
C ALA A 156 -17.42 11.07 10.02
N GLU A 157 -16.35 11.55 10.66
CA GLU A 157 -15.06 11.80 9.99
C GLU A 157 -14.49 10.51 9.38
N LEU A 158 -14.53 9.39 10.11
CA LEU A 158 -14.07 8.10 9.61
C LEU A 158 -14.84 7.66 8.36
N VAL A 159 -16.16 7.83 8.34
CA VAL A 159 -16.99 7.54 7.16
C VAL A 159 -16.62 8.47 6.00
N ALA A 160 -16.43 9.76 6.26
CA ALA A 160 -16.06 10.75 5.25
C ALA A 160 -14.68 10.45 4.63
N LEU A 161 -13.69 10.08 5.44
CA LEU A 161 -12.37 9.66 4.96
C LEU A 161 -12.45 8.41 4.09
N ASN A 162 -13.18 7.38 4.54
CA ASN A 162 -13.36 6.16 3.75
C ASN A 162 -14.03 6.45 2.41
N GLN A 163 -15.07 7.29 2.37
CA GLN A 163 -15.71 7.69 1.11
C GLN A 163 -14.76 8.48 0.21
N ARG A 164 -14.01 9.44 0.76
CA ARG A 164 -13.02 10.24 0.03
C ARG A 164 -11.96 9.34 -0.60
N TYR A 165 -11.40 8.40 0.17
CA TYR A 165 -10.38 7.49 -0.34
C TYR A 165 -10.98 6.49 -1.34
N LEU A 166 -12.20 6.00 -1.16
CA LEU A 166 -12.86 5.20 -2.19
C LEU A 166 -13.05 5.96 -3.50
N THR A 167 -13.46 7.23 -3.44
CA THR A 167 -13.60 8.08 -4.63
C THR A 167 -12.27 8.30 -5.32
N LEU A 168 -11.22 8.66 -4.57
CA LEU A 168 -9.89 8.76 -5.13
C LEU A 168 -9.40 7.42 -5.73
N TYR A 169 -9.93 6.26 -5.28
CA TYR A 169 -9.46 4.94 -5.76
C TYR A 169 -10.09 4.73 -7.10
N ARG A 170 -11.39 4.99 -7.16
CA ARG A 170 -12.13 5.00 -8.40
C ARG A 170 -11.57 5.99 -9.39
N GLU A 171 -11.12 7.18 -9.01
CA GLU A 171 -10.57 8.16 -9.95
C GLU A 171 -9.22 7.72 -10.53
N GLU A 172 -8.32 7.23 -9.67
CA GLU A 172 -7.02 6.70 -10.08
C GLU A 172 -7.18 5.42 -10.92
N THR A 173 -8.09 4.54 -10.55
CA THR A 173 -8.48 3.38 -11.36
C THR A 173 -9.42 3.73 -12.49
N ALA A 174 -10.01 4.93 -12.57
CA ALA A 174 -10.93 5.36 -13.65
C ALA A 174 -10.17 5.91 -14.86
N VAL A 175 -8.84 6.03 -14.78
CA VAL A 175 -8.00 5.72 -15.94
C VAL A 175 -7.96 4.19 -16.15
N GLU A 176 -9.12 3.56 -16.05
CA GLU A 176 -9.37 2.20 -16.45
C GLU A 176 -9.33 2.31 -17.97
N HIS A 177 -8.15 2.08 -18.52
CA HIS A 177 -8.04 1.86 -19.94
C HIS A 177 -9.02 0.74 -20.26
N THR A 178 -10.01 1.06 -21.09
CA THR A 178 -10.94 0.05 -21.58
C THR A 178 -10.11 -1.11 -22.11
N ARG A 179 -10.63 -2.33 -22.01
CA ARG A 179 -9.95 -3.52 -22.55
C ARG A 179 -9.45 -3.30 -24.00
N ALA A 180 -10.17 -2.49 -24.77
CA ALA A 180 -9.76 -2.06 -26.10
C ALA A 180 -8.49 -1.18 -26.09
N GLN A 181 -8.41 -0.18 -25.21
CA GLN A 181 -7.25 0.69 -25.02
C GLN A 181 -6.03 -0.08 -24.50
N ILE A 182 -6.18 -0.92 -23.47
CA ILE A 182 -5.08 -1.77 -22.96
C ILE A 182 -4.52 -2.61 -24.11
N ARG A 183 -5.39 -3.36 -24.80
CA ARG A 183 -4.99 -4.19 -25.94
C ARG A 183 -4.29 -3.37 -27.02
N GLN A 184 -4.80 -2.17 -27.33
CA GLN A 184 -4.20 -1.30 -28.32
C GLN A 184 -2.79 -0.87 -27.89
N ILE A 185 -2.64 -0.33 -26.69
CA ILE A 185 -1.35 0.10 -26.13
C ILE A 185 -0.35 -1.06 -26.15
N LEU A 186 -0.73 -2.23 -25.63
CA LEU A 186 0.15 -3.39 -25.61
C LEU A 186 0.55 -3.84 -27.03
N THR A 187 -0.40 -3.85 -27.96
CA THR A 187 -0.14 -4.25 -29.35
C THR A 187 0.79 -3.28 -30.06
N GLU A 188 0.67 -1.98 -29.77
CA GLU A 188 1.47 -0.93 -30.38
C GLU A 188 2.87 -0.85 -29.76
N ARG A 189 2.98 -1.03 -28.44
CA ARG A 189 4.19 -0.70 -27.69
C ARG A 189 5.07 -1.88 -27.31
N LEU A 190 4.52 -3.08 -27.17
CA LEU A 190 5.31 -4.28 -26.89
C LEU A 190 5.76 -4.92 -28.20
N ASP A 191 7.01 -5.38 -28.26
CA ASP A 191 7.48 -6.24 -29.33
C ASP A 191 7.33 -7.74 -28.98
N ASP A 192 7.81 -8.64 -29.84
CA ASP A 192 7.71 -10.08 -29.57
C ASP A 192 8.60 -10.54 -28.40
N THR A 193 9.74 -9.86 -28.22
CA THR A 193 10.71 -10.14 -27.16
C THR A 193 10.11 -9.79 -25.80
N ASP A 194 9.50 -8.61 -25.69
CA ASP A 194 8.77 -8.14 -24.51
C ASP A 194 7.72 -9.18 -24.07
N ILE A 195 6.95 -9.72 -25.02
CA ILE A 195 5.90 -10.70 -24.74
C ILE A 195 6.49 -12.03 -24.28
N ARG A 196 7.59 -12.48 -24.88
CA ARG A 196 8.30 -13.71 -24.47
C ARG A 196 8.86 -13.58 -23.06
N MET A 197 9.44 -12.42 -22.71
CA MET A 197 9.92 -12.13 -21.36
C MET A 197 8.79 -12.15 -20.34
N LEU A 198 7.68 -11.46 -20.62
CA LEU A 198 6.49 -11.51 -19.75
C LEU A 198 5.97 -12.94 -19.58
N CYS A 199 5.97 -13.76 -20.62
CA CYS A 199 5.56 -15.16 -20.50
C CYS A 199 6.53 -15.94 -19.61
N PHE A 200 7.84 -15.72 -19.77
CA PHE A 200 8.86 -16.39 -18.97
C PHE A 200 8.75 -16.05 -17.48
N ASP A 201 8.64 -14.75 -17.15
CA ASP A 201 8.52 -14.27 -15.77
C ASP A 201 7.27 -14.82 -15.08
N GLU A 202 6.20 -15.01 -15.85
CA GLU A 202 4.91 -15.54 -15.39
C GLU A 202 4.79 -17.06 -15.52
N ASN A 203 5.87 -17.75 -15.87
CA ASN A 203 5.93 -19.20 -16.09
C ASN A 203 4.86 -19.72 -17.06
N LEU A 204 4.63 -18.96 -18.14
CA LEU A 204 3.77 -19.30 -19.27
C LEU A 204 4.61 -19.71 -20.47
N ASP A 205 4.20 -20.78 -21.15
CA ASP A 205 4.84 -21.16 -22.40
C ASP A 205 4.30 -20.29 -23.55
N TYR A 206 5.15 -19.38 -24.03
CA TYR A 206 4.85 -18.47 -25.12
C TYR A 206 4.43 -19.20 -26.40
N GLU A 207 4.99 -20.38 -26.69
CA GLU A 207 4.67 -21.15 -27.89
C GLU A 207 3.28 -21.82 -27.77
N ASN A 208 2.79 -22.04 -26.55
CA ASN A 208 1.44 -22.57 -26.30
C ASN A 208 0.35 -21.50 -26.23
N LEU A 209 0.68 -20.20 -26.33
CA LEU A 209 -0.32 -19.15 -26.42
C LEU A 209 -1.10 -19.26 -27.74
N SER A 210 -2.42 -19.24 -27.68
CA SER A 210 -3.25 -19.19 -28.88
C SER A 210 -2.98 -17.94 -29.71
N GLY A 211 -2.89 -18.13 -31.03
CA GLY A 211 -2.70 -17.07 -32.01
C GLY A 211 -1.40 -17.22 -32.81
N GLN A 212 -1.42 -16.76 -34.05
CA GLN A 212 -0.27 -16.81 -34.95
C GLN A 212 0.55 -15.51 -34.96
N ASN A 213 -0.03 -14.42 -34.46
CA ASN A 213 0.60 -13.10 -34.46
C ASN A 213 0.61 -12.45 -33.07
N LYS A 214 1.46 -11.43 -32.93
CA LYS A 214 1.67 -10.64 -31.70
C LYS A 214 0.36 -10.20 -31.04
N ARG A 215 -0.56 -9.66 -31.83
CA ARG A 215 -1.85 -9.13 -31.37
C ARG A 215 -2.71 -10.22 -30.74
N GLU A 216 -2.80 -11.38 -31.37
CA GLU A 216 -3.56 -12.52 -30.85
C GLU A 216 -2.94 -13.06 -29.56
N LYS A 217 -1.60 -13.12 -29.47
CA LYS A 217 -0.91 -13.55 -28.24
C LYS A 217 -1.16 -12.59 -27.07
N ILE A 218 -1.15 -11.28 -27.30
CA ILE A 218 -1.52 -10.27 -26.29
C ILE A 218 -2.97 -10.47 -25.82
N ILE A 219 -3.90 -10.73 -26.73
CA ILE A 219 -5.31 -11.00 -26.37
C ILE A 219 -5.41 -12.25 -25.49
N THR A 220 -4.67 -13.30 -25.84
CA THR A 220 -4.62 -14.55 -25.06
C THR A 220 -4.07 -14.30 -23.66
N LEU A 221 -2.99 -13.51 -23.53
CA LEU A 221 -2.44 -13.13 -22.22
C LEU A 221 -3.43 -12.33 -21.38
N LEU A 222 -4.04 -11.29 -21.96
CA LEU A 222 -5.06 -10.51 -21.25
C LEU A 222 -6.21 -11.41 -20.75
N LEU A 223 -6.72 -12.29 -21.60
CA LEU A 223 -7.75 -13.27 -21.22
C LEU A 223 -7.28 -14.24 -20.13
N HIS A 224 -6.01 -14.65 -20.17
CA HIS A 224 -5.42 -15.56 -19.20
C HIS A 224 -5.42 -14.94 -17.79
N PHE A 225 -5.02 -13.68 -17.66
CA PHE A 225 -4.99 -12.95 -16.39
C PHE A 225 -6.38 -12.47 -15.95
N GLU A 226 -7.23 -12.03 -16.88
CA GLU A 226 -8.64 -11.65 -16.60
C GLU A 226 -9.40 -12.82 -15.96
N ARG A 227 -9.29 -14.05 -16.52
CA ARG A 227 -9.98 -15.24 -15.98
C ARG A 227 -9.57 -15.61 -14.57
N ARG A 228 -8.39 -15.16 -14.13
CA ARG A 228 -7.86 -15.39 -12.77
C ARG A 228 -8.06 -14.21 -11.84
N ASN A 229 -8.71 -13.14 -12.31
CA ASN A 229 -8.83 -11.88 -11.59
C ASN A 229 -7.44 -11.29 -11.22
N GLN A 230 -6.48 -11.40 -12.14
CA GLN A 230 -5.08 -10.99 -11.97
C GLN A 230 -4.64 -9.93 -13.01
N LEU A 231 -5.58 -9.22 -13.65
CA LEU A 231 -5.25 -8.24 -14.69
C LEU A 231 -4.38 -7.09 -14.14
N ASP A 232 -4.68 -6.56 -12.96
CA ASP A 232 -3.89 -5.48 -12.34
C ASP A 232 -2.46 -5.89 -12.02
N TYR A 233 -2.27 -7.17 -11.66
CA TYR A 233 -0.94 -7.72 -11.44
C TYR A 233 -0.17 -7.80 -12.78
N PHE A 234 -0.79 -8.29 -13.85
CA PHE A 234 -0.20 -8.31 -15.18
C PHE A 234 0.16 -6.90 -15.69
N LEU A 235 -0.72 -5.92 -15.54
CA LEU A 235 -0.44 -4.54 -15.96
C LEU A 235 0.73 -3.93 -15.18
N ARG A 236 0.87 -4.24 -13.89
CA ARG A 236 2.04 -3.83 -13.10
C ARG A 236 3.33 -4.50 -13.59
N ALA A 237 3.32 -5.78 -13.93
CA ALA A 237 4.46 -6.46 -14.51
C ALA A 237 4.87 -5.82 -15.85
N VAL A 238 3.89 -5.54 -16.72
CA VAL A 238 4.13 -4.83 -17.98
C VAL A 238 4.71 -3.43 -17.74
N LYS A 239 4.16 -2.66 -16.79
CA LYS A 239 4.65 -1.32 -16.45
C LYS A 239 6.07 -1.35 -15.86
N SER A 240 6.41 -2.37 -15.09
CA SER A 240 7.77 -2.56 -14.58
C SER A 240 8.77 -2.80 -15.70
N MET A 241 8.39 -3.58 -16.73
CA MET A 241 9.23 -3.82 -17.90
C MET A 241 9.29 -2.60 -18.83
N ARG A 242 8.19 -1.84 -18.92
CA ARG A 242 8.02 -0.66 -19.78
C ARG A 242 7.40 0.50 -19.00
N PRO A 243 8.21 1.26 -18.22
CA PRO A 243 7.72 2.36 -17.39
C PRO A 243 7.09 3.53 -18.18
N ASP A 244 7.30 3.58 -19.50
CA ASP A 244 6.76 4.60 -20.40
C ASP A 244 5.27 4.42 -20.75
N LEU A 245 4.65 3.32 -20.34
CA LEU A 245 3.26 3.02 -20.67
C LEU A 245 2.25 3.79 -19.79
N PRO A 246 1.10 4.21 -20.36
CA PRO A 246 0.19 5.18 -19.73
C PRO A 246 -0.86 4.58 -18.79
N PHE A 247 -0.78 3.29 -18.44
CA PHE A 247 -1.67 2.64 -17.48
C PHE A 247 -0.98 2.49 -16.12
#